data_AF-A0A3N5RQ42-F1
#
_entry.id   AF-A0A3N5RQ42-F1
#
_cell.length_a   1.000
_cell.length_b   1.000
_cell.length_c   1.000
_cell.angle_alpha   90.00
_cell.angle_beta   90.00
_cell.angle_gamma   90.00
#
_symmetry.space_group_name_H-M   'P 1'
#
loop_
_entity.id
_entity.type
_entity.pdbx_description
1 polymer ?
#
loop_
_entity_poly.entity_id
_entity_poly.type
_entity_poly.pdbx_seq_one_letter_code
_entity_poly.pdbx_strand_id
1 'polypeptide(L)'
;EELTVKVFEVGGITLTKPFPRITYKEAMDTTGSDKPDLRFGLRFVDVTDVFSKTSYTIFRQILQRNGYIKGINIKGQSDKLSKNVLQNEYAKEIVPSFGAKGMTWMRAEGGKLESNIVQFFSTQELDELKKRFEVEEGDVLIMIADPSFKIVVSALGQLRLHLANRLGLIPSDVFAPAWVTEFPLFEATEEGGVTSTHHPFTAPNRTDFDPENIGELLSLNSRAYDLVVNGEELGGGSIRINNRELQRKIFIVLGLSEQESKDRFGFFLRAFDFGAPPHGGLALGMDRMVSMILRTPSIREVIAFPKNRSAACPMTGAPSSVKREQLQELGLLNIGGGKVLPGTAEKENKLDNLSWVSRIGVPDNERPILESTLKQAEKLAEQATQKAGTENPMYSVAPTANHTRPGLKAERSPLAENGQVFKSAPAVKGNYFKVSGILE
;
A
#
# COMPACT_ATOMS: atom_id res chain seq x y z
N GLU A 1 -12.87 5.95 5.52
CA GLU A 1 -14.03 5.09 5.86
C GLU A 1 -15.33 5.65 5.31
N GLU A 2 -15.82 6.81 5.76
CA GLU A 2 -17.12 7.35 5.29
C GLU A 2 -17.19 7.54 3.77
N LEU A 3 -16.17 8.13 3.16
CA LEU A 3 -16.07 8.23 1.70
C LEU A 3 -16.19 6.86 1.04
N THR A 4 -15.43 5.87 1.50
CA THR A 4 -15.46 4.50 0.96
C THR A 4 -16.86 3.89 1.05
N VAL A 5 -17.54 4.02 2.19
CA VAL A 5 -18.92 3.51 2.35
C VAL A 5 -19.85 4.12 1.30
N LYS A 6 -19.84 5.45 1.16
CA LYS A 6 -20.70 6.15 0.19
C LYS A 6 -20.40 5.74 -1.25
N VAL A 7 -19.12 5.60 -1.61
CA VAL A 7 -18.77 5.18 -2.98
C VAL A 7 -19.24 3.75 -3.27
N PHE A 8 -19.10 2.82 -2.32
CA PHE A 8 -19.59 1.45 -2.49
C PHE A 8 -21.13 1.38 -2.49
N GLU A 9 -21.80 2.25 -1.75
CA GLU A 9 -23.26 2.37 -1.72
C GLU A 9 -23.86 2.75 -3.09
N VAL A 10 -23.14 3.57 -3.89
CA VAL A 10 -23.51 3.85 -5.30
C VAL A 10 -23.62 2.55 -6.13
N GLY A 11 -22.82 1.54 -5.78
CA GLY A 11 -22.85 0.20 -6.35
C GLY A 11 -23.87 -0.76 -5.74
N GLY A 12 -24.69 -0.30 -4.78
CA GLY A 12 -25.58 -1.16 -4.00
C GLY A 12 -24.85 -2.07 -3.00
N ILE A 13 -23.59 -1.77 -2.67
CA ILE A 13 -22.78 -2.56 -1.73
C ILE A 13 -22.76 -1.86 -0.37
N THR A 14 -23.27 -2.54 0.66
CA THR A 14 -23.25 -2.02 2.04
C THR A 14 -21.94 -2.41 2.73
N LEU A 15 -21.20 -1.42 3.21
CA LEU A 15 -20.00 -1.62 4.04
C LEU A 15 -20.26 -1.17 5.49
N THR A 16 -20.01 -2.04 6.45
CA THR A 16 -20.22 -1.75 7.88
C THR A 16 -19.01 -1.04 8.49
N LYS A 17 -19.24 0.10 9.14
CA LYS A 17 -18.23 0.82 9.94
C LYS A 17 -18.32 0.44 11.44
N PRO A 18 -17.24 0.62 12.21
CA PRO A 18 -15.89 0.98 11.76
C PRO A 18 -15.23 -0.18 11.02
N PHE A 19 -14.35 0.13 10.07
CA PHE A 19 -13.59 -0.94 9.41
C PHE A 19 -12.61 -1.58 10.43
N PRO A 20 -12.49 -2.92 10.46
CA PRO A 20 -11.48 -3.61 11.25
C PRO A 20 -10.09 -3.03 11.02
N ARG A 21 -9.26 -3.01 12.07
CA ARG A 21 -7.87 -2.59 12.00
C ARG A 21 -6.98 -3.77 12.37
N ILE A 22 -6.03 -4.08 11.51
CA ILE A 22 -5.06 -5.16 11.69
C ILE A 22 -3.67 -4.56 11.56
N THR A 23 -2.74 -4.95 12.44
CA THR A 23 -1.35 -4.49 12.29
C THR A 23 -0.71 -5.20 11.09
N TYR A 24 0.27 -4.57 10.43
CA TYR A 24 1.05 -5.22 9.37
C TYR A 24 1.63 -6.54 9.86
N LYS A 25 2.16 -6.55 11.09
CA LYS A 25 2.69 -7.76 11.73
C LYS A 25 1.63 -8.86 11.80
N GLU A 26 0.44 -8.55 12.32
CA GLU A 26 -0.66 -9.51 12.41
C GLU A 26 -1.17 -9.98 11.04
N ALA A 27 -1.27 -9.07 10.06
CA ALA A 27 -1.68 -9.42 8.71
C ALA A 27 -0.70 -10.44 8.08
N MET A 28 0.61 -10.16 8.17
CA MET A 28 1.66 -11.06 7.70
C MET A 28 1.69 -12.37 8.50
N ASP A 29 1.61 -12.31 9.83
CA ASP A 29 1.68 -13.47 10.72
C ASP A 29 0.49 -14.42 10.58
N THR A 30 -0.67 -13.92 10.18
CA THR A 30 -1.92 -14.71 10.13
C THR A 30 -2.43 -15.01 8.72
N THR A 31 -1.97 -14.29 7.70
CA THR A 31 -2.42 -14.47 6.31
C THR A 31 -1.31 -14.41 5.27
N GLY A 32 -0.11 -13.96 5.63
CA GLY A 32 1.03 -13.89 4.73
C GLY A 32 0.95 -12.76 3.71
N SER A 33 0.08 -11.78 3.95
CA SER A 33 -0.05 -10.61 3.10
C SER A 33 -0.42 -9.37 3.90
N ASP A 34 0.14 -8.24 3.50
CA ASP A 34 -0.20 -6.88 3.92
C ASP A 34 -1.50 -6.36 3.31
N LYS A 35 -2.11 -7.12 2.39
CA LYS A 35 -3.44 -6.92 1.84
C LYS A 35 -4.28 -8.18 2.02
N PRO A 36 -4.65 -8.53 3.26
CA PRO A 36 -5.32 -9.79 3.55
C PRO A 36 -6.72 -9.85 2.94
N ASP A 37 -7.06 -10.99 2.32
CA ASP A 37 -8.47 -11.31 2.04
C ASP A 37 -9.12 -11.91 3.29
N LEU A 38 -9.99 -11.13 3.93
CA LEU A 38 -10.63 -11.46 5.20
C LEU A 38 -11.98 -12.17 5.04
N ARG A 39 -12.43 -12.44 3.80
CA ARG A 39 -13.74 -13.06 3.53
C ARG A 39 -13.85 -14.51 3.97
N PHE A 40 -12.73 -15.17 4.21
CA PHE A 40 -12.66 -16.58 4.58
C PHE A 40 -11.58 -16.80 5.65
N GLY A 41 -11.63 -17.97 6.30
CA GLY A 41 -10.70 -18.35 7.37
C GLY A 41 -9.30 -18.74 6.89
N LEU A 42 -8.87 -19.95 7.24
CA LEU A 42 -7.53 -20.48 6.96
C LEU A 42 -6.40 -19.56 7.47
N ARG A 43 -6.57 -19.02 8.67
CA ARG A 43 -5.52 -18.23 9.33
C ARG A 43 -4.35 -19.12 9.70
N PHE A 44 -3.16 -18.55 9.67
CA PHE A 44 -1.97 -19.27 10.07
C PHE A 44 -1.98 -19.52 11.57
N VAL A 45 -1.51 -20.70 11.94
CA VAL A 45 -1.24 -21.06 13.32
C VAL A 45 0.25 -21.31 13.43
N ASP A 46 0.90 -20.59 14.35
CA ASP A 46 2.29 -20.82 14.69
C ASP A 46 2.40 -21.99 15.66
N VAL A 47 3.19 -22.98 15.30
CA VAL A 47 3.44 -24.20 16.07
C VAL A 47 4.94 -24.47 16.23
N THR A 48 5.76 -23.44 16.03
CA THR A 48 7.23 -23.53 16.15
C THR A 48 7.63 -24.03 17.54
N ASP A 49 6.94 -23.57 18.58
CA ASP A 49 7.15 -23.94 19.98
C ASP A 49 6.82 -25.42 20.27
N VAL A 50 5.80 -25.96 19.60
CA VAL A 50 5.37 -27.36 19.74
C VAL A 50 6.52 -28.33 19.41
N PHE A 51 7.34 -27.98 18.43
CA PHE A 51 8.42 -28.84 17.94
C PHE A 51 9.79 -28.57 18.60
N SER A 52 9.84 -27.77 19.67
CA SER A 52 11.09 -27.41 20.36
C SER A 52 11.96 -28.61 20.80
N LYS A 53 11.34 -29.76 21.06
CA LYS A 53 12.02 -31.02 21.44
C LYS A 53 11.87 -32.12 20.38
N THR A 54 11.51 -31.76 19.15
CA THR A 54 11.14 -32.73 18.13
C THR A 54 12.26 -33.69 17.78
N SER A 55 11.89 -34.95 17.53
CA SER A 55 12.84 -35.95 17.06
C SER A 55 13.08 -35.85 15.54
N TYR A 56 12.16 -35.20 14.83
CA TYR A 56 12.15 -35.12 13.36
C TYR A 56 13.29 -34.24 12.83
N THR A 57 14.25 -34.87 12.14
CA THR A 57 15.52 -34.25 11.73
C THR A 57 15.34 -32.96 10.94
N ILE A 58 14.37 -32.90 10.03
CA ILE A 58 14.15 -31.72 9.17
C ILE A 58 13.71 -30.52 10.02
N PHE A 59 12.72 -30.70 10.90
CA PHE A 59 12.27 -29.62 11.78
C PHE A 59 13.36 -29.22 12.77
N ARG A 60 14.11 -30.18 13.33
CA ARG A 60 15.25 -29.89 14.20
C ARG A 60 16.30 -29.00 13.52
N GLN A 61 16.66 -29.29 12.27
CA GLN A 61 17.63 -28.48 11.51
C GLN A 61 17.12 -27.05 11.23
N ILE A 62 15.81 -26.90 11.02
CA ILE A 62 15.17 -25.58 10.83
C ILE A 62 15.19 -24.79 12.14
N LEU A 63 14.82 -25.42 13.26
CA LEU A 63 14.82 -24.79 14.58
C LEU A 63 16.22 -24.40 15.05
N GLN A 64 17.25 -25.19 14.75
CA GLN A 64 18.66 -24.84 15.01
C GLN A 64 19.11 -23.54 14.33
N ARG A 65 18.39 -23.09 13.31
CA ARG A 65 18.64 -21.85 12.57
C ARG A 65 17.65 -20.74 12.94
N ASN A 66 16.98 -20.86 14.10
CA ASN A 66 15.91 -19.97 14.54
C ASN A 66 14.77 -19.86 13.51
N GLY A 67 14.47 -20.97 12.84
CA GLY A 67 13.42 -21.03 11.83
C GLY A 67 12.01 -21.10 12.39
N TYR A 68 11.05 -21.11 11.47
CA TYR A 68 9.63 -20.98 11.76
C TYR A 68 8.87 -22.19 11.22
N ILE A 69 7.85 -22.64 11.96
CA ILE A 69 6.93 -23.70 11.56
C ILE A 69 5.51 -23.17 11.77
N LYS A 70 4.85 -22.83 10.66
CA LYS A 70 3.47 -22.35 10.66
C LYS A 70 2.62 -23.22 9.75
N GLY A 71 1.32 -23.26 9.99
CA GLY A 71 0.40 -24.00 9.13
C GLY A 71 -1.00 -23.45 9.10
N ILE A 72 -1.88 -24.13 8.36
CA ILE A 72 -3.31 -23.87 8.26
C ILE A 72 -4.09 -25.16 8.48
N ASN A 73 -5.28 -25.03 9.06
CA ASN A 73 -6.25 -26.12 9.14
C ASN A 73 -7.36 -25.92 8.10
N ILE A 74 -7.47 -26.86 7.15
CA ILE A 74 -8.52 -26.90 6.14
C ILE A 74 -9.66 -27.77 6.65
N LYS A 75 -10.76 -27.10 7.05
CA LYS A 75 -11.90 -27.72 7.71
C LYS A 75 -12.72 -28.65 6.81
N GLY A 76 -12.85 -29.92 7.22
CA GLY A 76 -13.75 -30.90 6.58
C GLY A 76 -13.46 -31.18 5.09
N GLN A 77 -12.22 -31.06 4.63
CA GLN A 77 -11.85 -31.27 3.22
C GLN A 77 -10.99 -32.51 2.97
N SER A 78 -10.87 -33.43 3.93
CA SER A 78 -10.05 -34.65 3.80
C SER A 78 -10.41 -35.50 2.58
N ASP A 79 -11.67 -35.50 2.14
CA ASP A 79 -12.14 -36.24 0.96
C ASP A 79 -11.66 -35.62 -0.35
N LYS A 80 -11.66 -34.28 -0.44
CA LYS A 80 -11.20 -33.53 -1.63
C LYS A 80 -9.69 -33.44 -1.69
N LEU A 81 -9.03 -33.47 -0.54
CA LEU A 81 -7.58 -33.41 -0.38
C LEU A 81 -7.04 -34.78 0.01
N SER A 82 -7.14 -35.72 -0.94
CA SER A 82 -6.61 -37.08 -0.75
C SER A 82 -5.09 -37.07 -0.49
N LYS A 83 -4.58 -38.15 0.12
CA LYS A 83 -3.15 -38.38 0.32
C LYS A 83 -2.33 -38.20 -0.97
N ASN A 84 -2.85 -38.69 -2.11
CA ASN A 84 -2.17 -38.57 -3.40
C ASN A 84 -2.07 -37.11 -3.85
N VAL A 85 -3.17 -36.36 -3.74
CA VAL A 85 -3.23 -34.92 -4.07
C VAL A 85 -2.27 -34.12 -3.19
N LEU A 86 -2.33 -34.30 -1.87
CA LEU A 86 -1.46 -33.60 -0.93
C LEU A 86 0.03 -33.88 -1.19
N GLN A 87 0.38 -35.14 -1.49
CA GLN A 87 1.77 -35.54 -1.67
C GLN A 87 2.33 -35.21 -3.05
N ASN A 88 1.58 -35.44 -4.13
CA ASN A 88 2.11 -35.35 -5.49
C ASN A 88 1.78 -34.03 -6.17
N GLU A 89 0.67 -33.38 -5.83
CA GLU A 89 0.32 -32.09 -6.40
C GLU A 89 0.82 -30.96 -5.49
N TYR A 90 0.39 -30.96 -4.23
CA TYR A 90 0.70 -29.86 -3.32
C TYR A 90 2.16 -29.84 -2.85
N ALA A 91 2.67 -30.95 -2.30
CA ALA A 91 4.02 -30.98 -1.74
C ALA A 91 5.13 -30.90 -2.80
N LYS A 92 4.90 -31.49 -3.99
CA LYS A 92 5.93 -31.61 -5.04
C LYS A 92 5.89 -30.49 -6.08
N GLU A 93 4.72 -29.93 -6.38
CA GLU A 93 4.57 -28.96 -7.48
C GLU A 93 4.15 -27.58 -6.96
N ILE A 94 2.99 -27.49 -6.28
CA ILE A 94 2.40 -26.20 -5.92
C ILE A 94 3.25 -25.45 -4.89
N VAL A 95 3.56 -26.06 -3.74
CA VAL A 95 4.31 -25.37 -2.67
C VAL A 95 5.73 -24.96 -3.11
N PRO A 96 6.48 -25.81 -3.84
CA PRO A 96 7.75 -25.39 -4.43
C PRO A 96 7.63 -24.22 -5.41
N SER A 97 6.55 -24.14 -6.19
CA SER A 97 6.32 -22.99 -7.07
C SER A 97 6.13 -21.67 -6.32
N PHE A 98 5.75 -21.72 -5.03
CA PHE A 98 5.67 -20.56 -4.14
C PHE A 98 6.96 -20.29 -3.36
N GLY A 99 8.04 -21.03 -3.65
CA GLY A 99 9.38 -20.82 -3.09
C GLY A 99 9.70 -21.59 -1.81
N ALA A 100 8.74 -22.31 -1.23
CA ALA A 100 8.99 -23.14 -0.06
C ALA A 100 9.60 -24.50 -0.45
N LYS A 101 10.58 -24.96 0.33
CA LYS A 101 11.33 -26.20 0.01
C LYS A 101 10.58 -27.49 0.33
N GLY A 102 9.53 -27.40 1.14
CA GLY A 102 8.77 -28.57 1.56
C GLY A 102 7.44 -28.19 2.18
N MET A 103 6.54 -29.16 2.17
CA MET A 103 5.23 -29.09 2.78
C MET A 103 4.99 -30.35 3.61
N THR A 104 4.58 -30.16 4.85
CA THR A 104 4.07 -31.22 5.70
C THR A 104 2.54 -31.17 5.67
N TRP A 105 1.90 -32.32 5.62
CA TRP A 105 0.44 -32.41 5.75
C TRP A 105 0.05 -33.54 6.70
N MET A 106 -1.12 -33.45 7.31
CA MET A 106 -1.75 -34.49 8.13
C MET A 106 -3.27 -34.46 7.93
N ARG A 107 -3.92 -35.62 7.76
CA ARG A 107 -5.39 -35.72 7.68
C ARG A 107 -5.92 -36.20 9.04
N ALA A 108 -7.03 -35.66 9.50
CA ALA A 108 -7.72 -36.16 10.68
C ALA A 108 -8.69 -37.28 10.29
N GLU A 109 -8.38 -38.51 10.68
CA GLU A 109 -9.17 -39.71 10.38
C GLU A 109 -9.20 -40.67 11.58
N GLY A 110 -10.39 -41.14 11.95
CA GLY A 110 -10.60 -42.03 13.10
C GLY A 110 -10.12 -41.44 14.43
N GLY A 111 -10.22 -40.12 14.61
CA GLY A 111 -9.71 -39.41 15.79
C GLY A 111 -8.18 -39.31 15.89
N LYS A 112 -7.46 -39.69 14.83
CA LYS A 112 -5.98 -39.63 14.74
C LYS A 112 -5.54 -38.74 13.58
N LEU A 113 -4.31 -38.25 13.66
CA LEU A 113 -3.66 -37.59 12.53
C LEU A 113 -2.95 -38.66 11.70
N GLU A 114 -3.21 -38.70 10.41
CA GLU A 114 -2.60 -39.62 9.45
C GLU A 114 -1.73 -38.87 8.44
N SER A 115 -0.48 -39.31 8.28
CA SER A 115 0.45 -38.88 7.24
C SER A 115 1.71 -39.74 7.26
N ASN A 116 2.50 -39.70 6.18
CA ASN A 116 3.75 -40.43 6.05
C ASN A 116 4.79 -40.07 7.14
N ILE A 117 4.62 -38.92 7.77
CA ILE A 117 5.56 -38.41 8.77
C ILE A 117 5.03 -38.44 10.21
N VAL A 118 3.78 -38.87 10.45
CA VAL A 118 3.18 -38.91 11.80
C VAL A 118 4.02 -39.76 12.76
N GLN A 119 4.58 -40.86 12.26
CA GLN A 119 5.45 -41.76 13.02
C GLN A 119 6.72 -41.10 13.61
N PHE A 120 7.11 -39.93 13.13
CA PHE A 120 8.30 -39.20 13.62
C PHE A 120 7.96 -38.19 14.73
N PHE A 121 6.68 -37.98 15.02
CA PHE A 121 6.22 -37.10 16.08
C PHE A 121 5.78 -37.91 17.30
N SER A 122 6.08 -37.37 18.47
CA SER A 122 5.59 -37.87 19.74
C SER A 122 4.09 -37.63 19.88
N THR A 123 3.43 -38.42 20.73
CA THR A 123 2.01 -38.24 21.05
C THR A 123 1.72 -36.83 21.57
N GLN A 124 2.63 -36.27 22.39
CA GLN A 124 2.50 -34.92 22.91
C GLN A 124 2.49 -33.85 21.80
N GLU A 125 3.38 -33.96 20.82
CA GLU A 125 3.39 -33.04 19.66
C GLU A 125 2.08 -33.15 18.87
N LEU A 126 1.61 -34.37 18.60
CA LEU A 126 0.37 -34.59 17.83
C LEU A 126 -0.88 -34.07 18.56
N ASP A 127 -0.97 -34.25 19.88
CA ASP A 127 -2.10 -33.77 20.67
C ASP A 127 -2.10 -32.24 20.78
N GLU A 128 -0.93 -31.61 20.92
CA GLU A 128 -0.83 -30.15 20.91
C GLU A 128 -1.14 -29.56 19.53
N LEU A 129 -0.74 -30.22 18.44
CA LEU A 129 -1.17 -29.84 17.08
C LEU A 129 -2.69 -29.88 16.96
N LYS A 130 -3.34 -30.98 17.38
CA LYS A 130 -4.80 -31.08 17.34
C LYS A 130 -5.47 -29.95 18.10
N LYS A 131 -4.98 -29.65 19.30
CA LYS A 131 -5.51 -28.57 20.13
C LYS A 131 -5.33 -27.20 19.48
N ARG A 132 -4.11 -26.89 19.02
CA ARG A 132 -3.72 -25.57 18.52
C ARG A 132 -4.34 -25.23 17.17
N PHE A 133 -4.54 -26.23 16.33
CA PHE A 133 -5.27 -26.10 15.07
C PHE A 133 -6.78 -26.33 15.21
N GLU A 134 -7.27 -26.61 16.43
CA GLU A 134 -8.67 -26.94 16.70
C GLU A 134 -9.19 -28.05 15.77
N VAL A 135 -8.42 -29.13 15.62
CA VAL A 135 -8.67 -30.19 14.63
C VAL A 135 -9.95 -30.95 14.93
N GLU A 136 -10.77 -31.11 13.90
CA GLU A 136 -11.95 -31.97 13.89
C GLU A 136 -11.78 -33.12 12.88
N GLU A 137 -12.63 -34.13 12.98
CA GLU A 137 -12.62 -35.27 12.06
C GLU A 137 -12.88 -34.78 10.62
N GLY A 138 -12.08 -35.26 9.65
CA GLY A 138 -12.17 -34.83 8.26
C GLY A 138 -11.39 -33.55 7.91
N ASP A 139 -10.67 -32.98 8.88
CA ASP A 139 -9.78 -31.84 8.65
C ASP A 139 -8.46 -32.24 7.97
N VAL A 140 -7.81 -31.27 7.33
CA VAL A 140 -6.46 -31.41 6.78
C VAL A 140 -5.57 -30.30 7.32
N LEU A 141 -4.51 -30.68 8.01
CA LEU A 141 -3.44 -29.77 8.40
C LEU A 141 -2.41 -29.68 7.29
N ILE A 142 -1.97 -28.46 6.98
CA ILE A 142 -0.79 -28.22 6.15
C ILE A 142 0.15 -27.29 6.90
N MET A 143 1.42 -27.63 6.95
CA MET A 143 2.48 -26.85 7.60
C MET A 143 3.65 -26.61 6.63
N ILE A 144 4.20 -25.41 6.68
CA ILE A 144 5.45 -25.03 6.01
C ILE A 144 6.47 -24.67 7.09
N ALA A 145 7.68 -25.18 6.90
CA ALA A 145 8.80 -24.94 7.78
C ALA A 145 10.00 -24.44 6.97
N ASP A 146 10.59 -23.32 7.38
CA ASP A 146 11.82 -22.79 6.77
C ASP A 146 12.56 -21.88 7.79
N PRO A 147 13.91 -21.76 7.71
CA PRO A 147 14.64 -20.76 8.48
C PRO A 147 14.19 -19.32 8.24
N SER A 148 13.68 -19.01 7.05
CA SER A 148 13.22 -17.66 6.68
C SER A 148 11.74 -17.48 6.97
N PHE A 149 11.42 -16.56 7.90
CA PHE A 149 10.05 -16.12 8.17
C PHE A 149 9.32 -15.69 6.89
N LYS A 150 9.98 -14.90 6.04
CA LYS A 150 9.43 -14.35 4.78
C LYS A 150 9.00 -15.47 3.83
N ILE A 151 9.78 -16.55 3.74
CA ILE A 151 9.44 -17.71 2.89
C ILE A 151 8.21 -18.43 3.46
N VAL A 152 8.18 -18.70 4.77
CA VAL A 152 7.06 -19.39 5.41
C VAL A 152 5.74 -18.65 5.20
N VAL A 153 5.70 -17.35 5.52
CA VAL A 153 4.45 -16.58 5.42
C VAL A 153 4.03 -16.33 3.97
N SER A 154 4.97 -16.08 3.06
CA SER A 154 4.66 -15.87 1.63
C SER A 154 4.10 -17.15 0.99
N ALA A 155 4.73 -18.30 1.23
CA ALA A 155 4.29 -19.56 0.66
C ALA A 155 2.95 -20.01 1.24
N LEU A 156 2.74 -19.88 2.56
CA LEU A 156 1.44 -20.16 3.18
C LEU A 156 0.36 -19.20 2.70
N GLY A 157 0.67 -17.92 2.46
CA GLY A 157 -0.29 -16.92 1.99
C GLY A 157 -0.80 -17.23 0.59
N GLN A 158 0.12 -17.58 -0.31
CA GLN A 158 -0.22 -18.02 -1.67
C GLN A 158 -1.00 -19.34 -1.64
N LEU A 159 -0.57 -20.30 -0.82
CA LEU A 159 -1.27 -21.57 -0.65
C LEU A 159 -2.69 -21.39 -0.09
N ARG A 160 -2.86 -20.50 0.90
CA ARG A 160 -4.14 -20.13 1.48
C ARG A 160 -5.11 -19.62 0.41
N LEU A 161 -4.67 -18.67 -0.42
CA LEU A 161 -5.49 -18.12 -1.51
C LEU A 161 -5.79 -19.18 -2.59
N HIS A 162 -4.80 -19.99 -2.95
CA HIS A 162 -4.98 -21.07 -3.93
C HIS A 162 -6.02 -22.10 -3.45
N LEU A 163 -5.91 -22.57 -2.20
CA LEU A 163 -6.86 -23.51 -1.60
C LEU A 163 -8.26 -22.91 -1.50
N ALA A 164 -8.37 -21.66 -1.06
CA ALA A 164 -9.66 -20.98 -0.94
C ALA A 164 -10.38 -20.87 -2.30
N ASN A 165 -9.65 -20.55 -3.37
CA ASN A 165 -10.19 -20.55 -4.72
C ASN A 165 -10.60 -21.97 -5.19
N ARG A 166 -9.71 -22.96 -5.06
CA ARG A 166 -9.98 -24.33 -5.51
C ARG A 166 -11.17 -24.97 -4.80
N LEU A 167 -11.33 -24.67 -3.51
CA LEU A 167 -12.36 -25.25 -2.65
C LEU A 167 -13.65 -24.41 -2.61
N GLY A 168 -13.69 -23.26 -3.29
CA GLY A 168 -14.86 -22.38 -3.32
C GLY A 168 -15.18 -21.73 -1.97
N LEU A 169 -14.15 -21.45 -1.15
CA LEU A 169 -14.31 -20.89 0.20
C LEU A 169 -14.49 -19.37 0.21
N ILE A 170 -14.27 -18.70 -0.93
CA ILE A 170 -14.33 -17.25 -1.04
C ILE A 170 -15.75 -16.84 -1.46
N PRO A 171 -16.55 -16.22 -0.57
CA PRO A 171 -17.86 -15.72 -0.95
C PRO A 171 -17.74 -14.57 -1.96
N SER A 172 -18.46 -14.68 -3.09
CA SER A 172 -18.44 -13.72 -4.20
C SER A 172 -19.05 -12.35 -3.87
N ASP A 173 -20.05 -12.34 -2.99
CA ASP A 173 -20.89 -11.17 -2.72
C ASP A 173 -20.64 -10.53 -1.35
N VAL A 174 -19.54 -10.89 -0.71
CA VAL A 174 -19.11 -10.31 0.55
C VAL A 174 -17.97 -9.33 0.29
N PHE A 175 -18.04 -8.15 0.91
CA PHE A 175 -16.97 -7.16 0.92
C PHE A 175 -16.47 -7.00 2.35
N ALA A 176 -15.19 -7.30 2.56
CA ALA A 176 -14.53 -7.23 3.85
C ALA A 176 -13.43 -6.15 3.81
N PRO A 177 -13.77 -4.88 4.08
CA PRO A 177 -12.78 -3.81 4.20
C PRO A 177 -12.01 -3.94 5.51
N ALA A 178 -10.73 -3.57 5.51
CA ALA A 178 -9.92 -3.42 6.72
C ALA A 178 -8.80 -2.40 6.52
N TRP A 179 -8.38 -1.78 7.62
CA TRP A 179 -7.15 -1.01 7.67
C TRP A 179 -5.98 -1.89 8.08
N VAL A 180 -4.91 -1.86 7.31
CA VAL A 180 -3.61 -2.36 7.73
C VAL A 180 -2.80 -1.19 8.24
N THR A 181 -2.24 -1.28 9.45
CA THR A 181 -1.53 -0.19 10.12
C THR A 181 -0.21 -0.66 10.70
N GLU A 182 0.62 0.25 11.19
CA GLU A 182 1.90 -0.08 11.84
C GLU A 182 2.87 -0.85 10.93
N PHE A 183 2.92 -0.47 9.66
CA PHE A 183 3.94 -0.97 8.74
C PHE A 183 5.34 -0.63 9.25
N PRO A 184 6.36 -1.48 9.01
CA PRO A 184 7.75 -1.10 9.20
C PRO A 184 8.05 0.22 8.48
N LEU A 185 8.80 1.11 9.12
CA LEU A 185 9.26 2.34 8.50
C LEU A 185 10.37 2.06 7.48
N PHE A 186 11.20 1.09 7.81
CA PHE A 186 12.38 0.70 7.05
C PHE A 186 12.41 -0.80 6.79
N GLU A 187 13.03 -1.20 5.69
CA GLU A 187 13.43 -2.57 5.41
C GLU A 187 14.94 -2.65 5.15
N ALA A 188 15.53 -3.80 5.44
CA ALA A 188 16.95 -4.03 5.22
C ALA A 188 17.26 -4.12 3.72
N THR A 189 18.36 -3.51 3.28
CA THR A 189 18.89 -3.66 1.92
C THR A 189 19.85 -4.83 1.83
N GLU A 190 20.05 -5.37 0.63
CA GLU A 190 21.04 -6.44 0.39
C GLU A 190 22.49 -5.98 0.65
N GLU A 191 22.73 -4.66 0.61
CA GLU A 191 24.04 -4.02 0.78
C GLU A 191 24.38 -3.69 2.26
N GLY A 192 23.54 -4.08 3.21
CA GLY A 192 23.82 -3.90 4.65
C GLY A 192 23.37 -2.57 5.27
N GLY A 193 22.40 -1.89 4.64
CA GLY A 193 21.76 -0.68 5.15
C GLY A 193 20.25 -0.82 5.26
N VAL A 194 19.53 0.29 5.26
CA VAL A 194 18.06 0.32 5.25
C VAL A 194 17.51 1.21 4.13
N THR A 195 16.33 0.87 3.63
CA THR A 195 15.54 1.70 2.73
C THR A 195 14.15 1.91 3.30
N SER A 196 13.43 2.93 2.83
CA SER A 196 12.05 3.20 3.29
C SER A 196 11.08 2.21 2.67
N THR A 197 10.18 1.64 3.48
CA THR A 197 9.12 0.74 2.99
C THR A 197 8.03 1.49 2.21
N HIS A 198 7.84 2.78 2.50
CA HIS A 198 6.89 3.64 1.79
C HIS A 198 7.66 4.81 1.16
N HIS A 199 7.25 6.05 1.41
CA HIS A 199 8.01 7.23 0.99
C HIS A 199 8.83 7.82 2.15
N PRO A 200 9.96 8.49 1.87
CA PRO A 200 10.88 9.05 2.87
C PRO A 200 10.31 10.14 3.81
N PHE A 201 9.07 10.57 3.59
CA PHE A 201 8.41 11.63 4.37
C PHE A 201 7.40 11.08 5.37
N THR A 202 7.27 9.76 5.48
CA THR A 202 6.36 9.11 6.43
C THR A 202 6.88 9.29 7.85
N ALA A 203 6.01 9.75 8.75
CA ALA A 203 6.35 9.91 10.15
C ALA A 203 6.57 8.55 10.83
N PRO A 204 7.63 8.38 11.63
CA PRO A 204 7.76 7.23 12.51
C PRO A 204 6.71 7.27 13.64
N ASN A 205 6.46 6.13 14.26
CA ASN A 205 5.66 6.01 15.47
C ASN A 205 6.32 6.71 16.68
N ARG A 206 7.66 6.79 16.71
CA ARG A 206 8.47 7.49 17.72
C ARG A 206 9.64 8.24 17.08
N THR A 207 10.12 9.30 17.72
CA THR A 207 11.17 10.18 17.15
C THR A 207 12.55 9.98 17.82
N ASP A 208 12.57 9.31 18.96
CA ASP A 208 13.74 8.97 19.76
C ASP A 208 14.33 7.63 19.30
N PHE A 209 15.14 7.66 18.25
CA PHE A 209 15.87 6.49 17.75
C PHE A 209 17.30 6.85 17.39
N ASP A 210 18.22 5.91 17.46
CA ASP A 210 19.59 6.11 16.99
C ASP A 210 19.68 5.85 15.47
N PRO A 211 20.05 6.85 14.63
CA PRO A 211 20.18 6.65 13.19
C PRO A 211 21.31 5.69 12.79
N GLU A 212 22.24 5.36 13.70
CA GLU A 212 23.34 4.42 13.45
C GLU A 212 22.98 2.98 13.86
N ASN A 213 21.91 2.79 14.64
CA ASN A 213 21.49 1.49 15.12
C ASN A 213 20.49 0.81 14.17
N ILE A 214 21.00 0.02 13.23
CA ILE A 214 20.18 -0.73 12.26
C ILE A 214 19.11 -1.60 12.94
N GLY A 215 19.43 -2.22 14.08
CA GLY A 215 18.47 -3.06 14.82
C GLY A 215 17.28 -2.24 15.34
N GLU A 216 17.53 -1.05 15.86
CA GLU A 216 16.47 -0.12 16.27
C GLU A 216 15.68 0.37 15.05
N LEU A 217 16.35 0.75 13.96
CA LEU A 217 15.70 1.22 12.73
C LEU A 217 14.72 0.20 12.14
N LEU A 218 15.11 -1.08 12.09
CA LEU A 218 14.26 -2.16 11.60
C LEU A 218 13.07 -2.49 12.52
N SER A 219 13.09 -2.00 13.77
CA SER A 219 11.98 -2.12 14.71
C SER A 219 11.01 -0.92 14.69
N LEU A 220 11.37 0.16 13.98
CA LEU A 220 10.51 1.34 13.88
C LEU A 220 9.31 1.05 13.00
N ASN A 221 8.13 1.35 13.53
CA ASN A 221 6.90 1.35 12.76
C ASN A 221 6.66 2.76 12.21
N SER A 222 6.06 2.80 11.04
CA SER A 222 5.55 4.00 10.40
C SER A 222 4.14 4.33 10.89
N ARG A 223 3.77 5.60 10.79
CA ARG A 223 2.38 6.06 10.90
C ARG A 223 1.70 6.02 9.54
N ALA A 224 1.91 4.92 8.81
CA ALA A 224 1.25 4.60 7.55
C ALA A 224 0.04 3.69 7.77
N TYR A 225 -0.88 3.73 6.81
CA TYR A 225 -2.12 2.96 6.85
C TYR A 225 -2.61 2.70 5.43
N ASP A 226 -3.02 1.46 5.18
CA ASP A 226 -3.59 1.03 3.91
C ASP A 226 -5.02 0.54 4.11
N LEU A 227 -5.91 0.97 3.23
CA LEU A 227 -7.27 0.44 3.13
C LEU A 227 -7.27 -0.73 2.16
N VAL A 228 -7.58 -1.91 2.68
CA VAL A 228 -7.65 -3.16 1.92
C VAL A 228 -9.10 -3.59 1.85
N VAL A 229 -9.51 -4.13 0.70
CA VAL A 229 -10.82 -4.76 0.52
C VAL A 229 -10.61 -6.06 -0.24
N ASN A 230 -11.09 -7.18 0.29
CA ASN A 230 -11.12 -8.48 -0.39
C ASN A 230 -9.75 -8.95 -0.97
N GLY A 231 -8.66 -8.64 -0.28
CA GLY A 231 -7.31 -9.03 -0.73
C GLY A 231 -6.64 -8.04 -1.68
N GLU A 232 -7.28 -6.90 -1.97
CA GLU A 232 -6.71 -5.83 -2.78
C GLU A 232 -6.53 -4.55 -1.97
N GLU A 233 -5.37 -3.92 -2.15
CA GLU A 233 -5.11 -2.58 -1.63
C GLU A 233 -5.93 -1.56 -2.43
N LEU A 234 -6.92 -0.95 -1.78
CA LEU A 234 -7.76 0.09 -2.38
C LEU A 234 -7.06 1.45 -2.34
N GLY A 235 -6.16 1.66 -1.39
CA GLY A 235 -5.33 2.86 -1.32
C GLY A 235 -4.61 2.99 0.01
N GLY A 236 -3.60 3.84 0.04
CA GLY A 236 -2.68 4.00 1.16
C GLY A 236 -2.40 5.44 1.50
N GLY A 237 -1.87 5.64 2.71
CA GLY A 237 -1.59 6.96 3.25
C GLY A 237 -0.63 6.92 4.41
N SER A 238 -0.16 8.10 4.83
CA SER A 238 0.60 8.21 6.06
C SER A 238 0.49 9.60 6.66
N ILE A 239 0.74 9.68 7.97
CA ILE A 239 1.07 10.93 8.64
C ILE A 239 2.45 11.34 8.16
N ARG A 240 2.60 12.61 7.77
CA ARG A 240 3.85 13.14 7.23
C ARG A 240 4.72 13.72 8.33
N ILE A 241 6.03 13.66 8.11
CA ILE A 241 6.99 14.42 8.90
C ILE A 241 6.76 15.90 8.64
N ASN A 242 6.62 16.69 9.70
CA ASN A 242 6.51 18.14 9.63
C ASN A 242 7.61 18.85 10.45
N ASN A 243 8.65 18.11 10.86
CA ASN A 243 9.80 18.62 11.59
C ASN A 243 11.07 18.44 10.74
N ARG A 244 11.79 19.54 10.51
CA ARG A 244 12.98 19.56 9.67
C ARG A 244 14.09 18.64 10.17
N GLU A 245 14.40 18.68 11.46
CA GLU A 245 15.50 17.88 12.02
C GLU A 245 15.18 16.39 11.95
N LEU A 246 13.93 16.01 12.20
CA LEU A 246 13.49 14.63 12.01
C LEU A 246 13.59 14.20 10.54
N GLN A 247 13.18 15.05 9.58
CA GLN A 247 13.29 14.72 8.16
C GLN A 247 14.74 14.56 7.71
N ARG A 248 15.64 15.45 8.18
CA ARG A 248 17.08 15.35 7.92
C ARG A 248 17.65 14.05 8.48
N LYS A 249 17.26 13.68 9.71
CA LYS A 249 17.66 12.41 10.34
C LYS A 249 17.24 11.20 9.51
N ILE A 250 16.03 11.19 8.97
CA ILE A 250 15.56 10.12 8.06
C ILE A 250 16.38 10.09 6.77
N PHE A 251 16.72 11.24 6.17
CA PHE A 251 17.57 11.26 4.97
C PHE A 251 18.97 10.71 5.22
N ILE A 252 19.57 11.00 6.38
CA ILE A 252 20.86 10.43 6.79
C ILE A 252 20.77 8.89 6.88
N VAL A 253 19.70 8.38 7.51
CA VAL A 253 19.45 6.92 7.61
C VAL A 253 19.33 6.27 6.23
N LEU A 254 18.74 6.98 5.26
CA LEU A 254 18.60 6.52 3.87
C LEU A 254 19.88 6.72 3.03
N GLY A 255 21.00 7.12 3.65
CA GLY A 255 22.29 7.30 2.99
C GLY A 255 22.40 8.53 2.09
N LEU A 256 21.48 9.50 2.20
CA LEU A 256 21.54 10.74 1.44
C LEU A 256 22.51 11.71 2.10
N SER A 257 23.49 12.21 1.34
CA SER A 257 24.36 13.28 1.82
C SER A 257 23.58 14.58 2.03
N GLU A 258 24.17 15.52 2.78
CA GLU A 258 23.56 16.84 2.99
C GLU A 258 23.39 17.60 1.66
N GLN A 259 24.37 17.47 0.75
CA GLN A 259 24.32 18.09 -0.56
C GLN A 259 23.19 17.50 -1.42
N GLU A 260 23.07 16.18 -1.49
CA GLU A 260 21.98 15.52 -2.22
C GLU A 260 20.61 15.85 -1.64
N SER A 261 20.50 15.88 -0.31
CA SER A 261 19.27 16.27 0.39
C SER A 261 18.87 17.71 0.06
N LYS A 262 19.84 18.62 -0.02
CA LYS A 262 19.61 20.02 -0.38
C LYS A 262 19.22 20.19 -1.85
N ASP A 263 19.89 19.48 -2.75
CA ASP A 263 19.65 19.61 -4.19
C ASP A 263 18.31 19.01 -4.61
N ARG A 264 17.94 17.85 -4.03
CA ARG A 264 16.68 17.17 -4.36
C ARG A 264 15.49 17.67 -3.55
N PHE A 265 15.70 17.95 -2.26
CA PHE A 265 14.61 18.21 -1.29
C PHE A 265 14.75 19.55 -0.56
N GLY A 266 15.70 20.41 -0.93
CA GLY A 266 15.94 21.68 -0.23
C GLY A 266 14.75 22.63 -0.25
N PHE A 267 13.96 22.66 -1.33
CA PHE A 267 12.72 23.45 -1.37
C PHE A 267 11.70 22.97 -0.34
N PHE A 268 11.59 21.65 -0.16
CA PHE A 268 10.68 21.00 0.77
C PHE A 268 11.12 21.19 2.22
N LEU A 269 12.42 21.01 2.50
CA LEU A 269 12.98 21.26 3.84
C LEU A 269 12.82 22.72 4.28
N ARG A 270 12.96 23.68 3.36
CA ARG A 270 12.69 25.11 3.65
C ARG A 270 11.24 25.37 3.99
N ALA A 271 10.29 24.63 3.40
CA ALA A 271 8.87 24.80 3.69
C ALA A 271 8.54 24.56 5.18
N PHE A 272 9.28 23.67 5.85
CA PHE A 272 9.11 23.43 7.29
C PHE A 272 9.50 24.63 8.16
N ASP A 273 10.44 25.46 7.72
CA ASP A 273 10.88 26.66 8.46
C ASP A 273 9.76 27.72 8.54
N PHE A 274 8.78 27.66 7.64
CA PHE A 274 7.61 28.55 7.62
C PHE A 274 6.44 28.03 8.46
N GLY A 275 6.66 27.01 9.30
CA GLY A 275 5.66 26.52 10.25
C GLY A 275 4.67 25.53 9.63
N ALA A 276 5.17 24.51 8.92
CA ALA A 276 4.32 23.46 8.37
C ALA A 276 3.52 22.73 9.48
N PRO A 277 2.18 22.68 9.40
CA PRO A 277 1.37 22.01 10.40
C PRO A 277 1.57 20.48 10.34
N PRO A 278 1.21 19.74 11.40
CA PRO A 278 1.05 18.30 11.28
C PRO A 278 0.01 17.99 10.21
N HIS A 279 0.37 17.13 9.29
CA HIS A 279 -0.44 16.81 8.13
C HIS A 279 -0.31 15.32 7.80
N GLY A 280 -1.32 14.80 7.12
CA GLY A 280 -1.39 13.43 6.66
C GLY A 280 -2.23 13.39 5.40
N GLY A 281 -2.10 12.32 4.64
CA GLY A 281 -2.86 12.15 3.42
C GLY A 281 -3.23 10.69 3.21
N LEU A 282 -4.10 10.47 2.22
CA LEU A 282 -4.45 9.17 1.71
C LEU A 282 -4.79 9.32 0.23
N ALA A 283 -4.39 8.35 -0.58
CA ALA A 283 -4.78 8.25 -1.97
C ALA A 283 -5.56 6.94 -2.19
N LEU A 284 -6.70 7.02 -2.87
CA LEU A 284 -7.49 5.83 -3.27
C LEU A 284 -7.28 5.56 -4.76
N GLY A 285 -7.10 4.29 -5.11
CA GLY A 285 -7.12 3.81 -6.48
C GLY A 285 -8.53 3.83 -7.04
N MET A 286 -8.88 4.91 -7.74
CA MET A 286 -10.23 5.09 -8.32
C MET A 286 -10.60 3.95 -9.27
N ASP A 287 -9.72 3.59 -10.20
CA ASP A 287 -10.00 2.52 -11.17
C ASP A 287 -10.26 1.18 -10.48
N ARG A 288 -9.48 0.87 -9.44
CA ARG A 288 -9.67 -0.36 -8.66
C ARG A 288 -10.99 -0.33 -7.90
N MET A 289 -11.34 0.79 -7.27
CA MET A 289 -12.60 0.95 -6.56
C MET A 289 -13.81 0.75 -7.48
N VAL A 290 -13.81 1.41 -8.64
CA VAL A 290 -14.87 1.27 -9.64
C VAL A 290 -14.91 -0.17 -10.19
N SER A 291 -13.76 -0.77 -10.49
CA SER A 291 -13.67 -2.16 -10.96
C SER A 291 -14.25 -3.14 -9.95
N MET A 292 -13.96 -2.96 -8.65
CA MET A 292 -14.51 -3.81 -7.58
C MET A 292 -16.03 -3.65 -7.45
N ILE A 293 -16.53 -2.42 -7.49
CA ILE A 293 -17.96 -2.11 -7.40
C ILE A 293 -18.73 -2.71 -8.58
N LEU A 294 -18.19 -2.58 -9.78
CA LEU A 294 -18.79 -3.13 -11.01
C LEU A 294 -18.48 -4.63 -11.20
N ARG A 295 -17.71 -5.23 -10.29
CA ARG A 295 -17.25 -6.63 -10.35
C ARG A 295 -16.57 -6.98 -11.68
N THR A 296 -15.82 -6.05 -12.25
CA THR A 296 -15.09 -6.29 -13.51
C THR A 296 -13.79 -7.05 -13.23
N PRO A 297 -13.38 -7.98 -14.13
CA PRO A 297 -12.19 -8.80 -13.95
C PRO A 297 -10.87 -8.01 -14.10
N SER A 298 -10.94 -6.76 -14.59
CA SER A 298 -9.78 -5.90 -14.79
C SER A 298 -10.16 -4.43 -14.70
N ILE A 299 -9.24 -3.61 -14.16
CA ILE A 299 -9.36 -2.15 -14.22
C ILE A 299 -9.42 -1.60 -15.65
N ARG A 300 -9.01 -2.38 -16.66
CA ARG A 300 -9.10 -1.99 -18.06
C ARG A 300 -10.54 -1.80 -18.53
N GLU A 301 -11.49 -2.51 -17.91
CA GLU A 301 -12.92 -2.43 -18.24
C GLU A 301 -13.56 -1.11 -17.76
N VAL A 302 -12.90 -0.38 -16.87
CA VAL A 302 -13.40 0.89 -16.32
C VAL A 302 -12.60 2.11 -16.81
N ILE A 303 -11.63 1.89 -17.71
CA ILE A 303 -10.82 2.93 -18.34
C ILE A 303 -11.20 2.98 -19.82
N ALA A 304 -11.58 4.15 -20.33
CA ALA A 304 -12.04 4.29 -21.72
C ALA A 304 -10.97 3.86 -22.76
N PHE A 305 -9.70 4.21 -22.54
CA PHE A 305 -8.57 3.87 -23.44
C PHE A 305 -7.39 3.26 -22.67
N PRO A 306 -7.54 1.99 -22.22
CA PRO A 306 -6.53 1.36 -21.39
C PRO A 306 -5.24 1.09 -22.17
N LYS A 307 -4.13 0.91 -21.44
CA LYS A 307 -2.85 0.50 -22.01
C LYS A 307 -2.65 -1.01 -21.85
N ASN A 308 -1.85 -1.60 -22.75
CA ASN A 308 -1.43 -2.99 -22.63
C ASN A 308 -0.29 -3.14 -21.60
N ARG A 309 0.24 -4.36 -21.42
CA ARG A 309 1.32 -4.61 -20.44
C ARG A 309 2.64 -3.90 -20.77
N SER A 310 2.83 -3.48 -22.01
CA SER A 310 4.00 -2.73 -22.49
C SER A 310 3.78 -1.21 -22.44
N ALA A 311 2.77 -0.74 -21.69
CA ALA A 311 2.35 0.66 -21.63
C ALA A 311 1.94 1.27 -23.00
N ALA A 312 1.70 0.43 -24.01
CA ALA A 312 1.28 0.88 -25.33
C ALA A 312 -0.25 1.02 -25.41
N CYS A 313 -0.72 1.94 -26.25
CA CYS A 313 -2.12 2.09 -26.63
C CYS A 313 -2.32 1.48 -28.02
N PRO A 314 -2.88 0.26 -28.12
CA PRO A 314 -3.08 -0.39 -29.41
C PRO A 314 -3.98 0.40 -30.36
N MET A 315 -4.96 1.15 -29.82
CA MET A 315 -5.89 1.95 -30.62
C MET A 315 -5.19 3.08 -31.39
N THR A 316 -4.22 3.76 -30.77
CA THR A 316 -3.55 4.92 -31.37
C THR A 316 -2.15 4.60 -31.88
N GLY A 317 -1.68 3.36 -31.70
CA GLY A 317 -0.30 2.98 -31.99
C GLY A 317 0.76 3.67 -31.11
N ALA A 318 0.37 4.20 -29.93
CA ALA A 318 1.28 4.92 -29.05
C ALA A 318 2.03 3.97 -28.09
N PRO A 319 3.28 4.28 -27.69
CA PRO A 319 4.10 5.39 -28.18
C PRO A 319 4.57 5.16 -29.63
N SER A 320 4.81 6.24 -30.37
CA SER A 320 5.36 6.23 -31.72
C SER A 320 6.63 7.08 -31.79
N SER A 321 7.36 7.00 -32.91
CA SER A 321 8.48 7.90 -33.16
C SER A 321 8.00 9.35 -33.29
N VAL A 322 8.82 10.28 -32.80
CA VAL A 322 8.63 11.72 -32.96
C VAL A 322 9.58 12.26 -34.03
N LYS A 323 9.23 13.40 -34.63
CA LYS A 323 10.09 14.04 -35.64
C LYS A 323 11.36 14.58 -35.00
N ARG A 324 12.44 14.60 -35.78
CA ARG A 324 13.76 15.09 -35.34
C ARG A 324 13.67 16.54 -34.86
N GLU A 325 12.93 17.39 -35.56
CA GLU A 325 12.77 18.81 -35.23
C GLU A 325 12.13 18.99 -33.84
N GLN A 326 11.22 18.11 -33.42
CA GLN A 326 10.58 18.16 -32.09
C GLN A 326 11.58 17.82 -30.98
N LEU A 327 12.43 16.82 -31.21
CA LEU A 327 13.50 16.49 -30.27
C LEU A 327 14.55 17.60 -30.20
N GLN A 328 14.81 18.31 -31.31
CA GLN A 328 15.71 19.46 -31.34
C GLN A 328 15.16 20.64 -30.54
N GLU A 329 13.88 20.96 -30.73
CA GLU A 329 13.19 22.05 -30.01
C GLU A 329 13.24 21.84 -28.49
N LEU A 330 13.05 20.60 -28.03
CA LEU A 330 13.14 20.24 -26.61
C LEU A 330 14.58 20.13 -26.09
N GLY A 331 15.59 20.39 -26.93
CA GLY A 331 17.00 20.25 -26.60
C GLY A 331 17.45 18.80 -26.38
N LEU A 332 16.63 17.83 -26.77
CA LEU A 332 16.87 16.39 -26.59
C LEU A 332 17.77 15.79 -27.68
N LEU A 333 18.05 16.54 -28.76
CA LEU A 333 19.00 16.15 -29.80
C LEU A 333 20.42 16.68 -29.64
N ASN A 334 20.66 17.62 -28.71
CA ASN A 334 21.96 18.05 -28.16
C ASN A 334 21.81 19.42 -27.45
N ILE A 335 22.47 19.58 -26.29
CA ILE A 335 22.53 20.80 -25.47
C ILE A 335 23.26 21.90 -26.25
N GLY A 336 22.53 22.80 -26.91
CA GLY A 336 23.13 23.92 -27.65
C GLY A 336 22.18 24.61 -28.61
N GLY A 337 21.54 25.68 -28.11
CA GLY A 337 20.99 26.85 -28.80
C GLY A 337 20.35 26.70 -30.19
N GLY A 338 19.04 26.99 -30.28
CA GLY A 338 18.46 27.41 -31.57
C GLY A 338 16.93 27.48 -31.66
N LYS A 339 16.41 28.70 -31.53
CA LYS A 339 15.14 29.32 -31.99
C LYS A 339 13.78 28.60 -31.82
N VAL A 340 12.90 29.29 -31.10
CA VAL A 340 11.43 29.08 -30.99
C VAL A 340 10.72 29.45 -32.30
N LEU A 341 9.74 28.64 -32.70
CA LEU A 341 8.80 28.95 -33.79
C LEU A 341 7.43 29.40 -33.24
N PRO A 342 6.76 30.40 -33.85
CA PRO A 342 5.50 30.96 -33.36
C PRO A 342 4.26 30.22 -33.90
N GLY A 343 3.16 30.25 -33.13
CA GLY A 343 1.87 29.76 -33.60
C GLY A 343 0.81 29.63 -32.51
N THR A 344 0.47 30.72 -31.80
CA THR A 344 -0.79 30.82 -31.03
C THR A 344 -1.80 31.58 -31.86
N ALA A 345 -2.69 30.87 -32.54
CA ALA A 345 -3.93 31.44 -33.06
C ALA A 345 -5.05 30.39 -32.91
N GLU A 346 -5.96 30.69 -31.98
CA GLU A 346 -7.22 29.98 -31.81
C GLU A 346 -8.15 30.28 -32.99
N LYS A 347 -8.65 29.22 -33.62
CA LYS A 347 -10.07 28.84 -33.60
C LYS A 347 -10.27 27.58 -34.44
N GLU A 348 -11.27 26.80 -34.04
CA GLU A 348 -12.00 25.74 -34.79
C GLU A 348 -11.68 24.26 -34.51
N ASN A 349 -12.80 23.52 -34.48
CA ASN A 349 -13.04 22.09 -34.26
C ASN A 349 -12.32 21.45 -33.05
N LYS A 350 -13.08 20.86 -32.11
CA LYS A 350 -12.52 20.21 -30.92
C LYS A 350 -11.50 19.11 -31.25
N LEU A 351 -11.71 18.36 -32.34
CA LEU A 351 -10.75 17.35 -32.78
C LEU A 351 -9.49 17.99 -33.36
N ASP A 352 -9.60 19.11 -34.08
CA ASP A 352 -8.46 19.83 -34.63
C ASP A 352 -7.67 20.56 -33.53
N ASN A 353 -8.36 21.09 -32.51
CA ASN A 353 -7.76 21.58 -31.29
C ASN A 353 -7.07 20.45 -30.51
N LEU A 354 -7.73 19.31 -30.31
CA LEU A 354 -7.13 18.16 -29.63
C LEU A 354 -5.90 17.64 -30.38
N SER A 355 -5.99 17.52 -31.71
CA SER A 355 -4.90 17.19 -32.63
C SER A 355 -3.74 18.18 -32.51
N TRP A 356 -4.04 19.48 -32.49
CA TRP A 356 -3.04 20.54 -32.34
C TRP A 356 -2.36 20.55 -30.97
N VAL A 357 -3.14 20.48 -29.87
CA VAL A 357 -2.63 20.43 -28.49
C VAL A 357 -1.81 19.17 -28.25
N SER A 358 -2.31 18.02 -28.71
CA SER A 358 -1.62 16.73 -28.56
C SER A 358 -0.48 16.54 -29.57
N ARG A 359 -0.40 17.39 -30.59
CA ARG A 359 0.52 17.30 -31.74
C ARG A 359 0.42 15.95 -32.48
N ILE A 360 -0.75 15.30 -32.41
CA ILE A 360 -1.04 14.02 -33.08
C ILE A 360 -1.72 14.32 -34.42
N GLY A 361 -1.14 13.85 -35.52
CA GLY A 361 -1.80 13.91 -36.82
C GLY A 361 -3.03 12.99 -36.83
N VAL A 362 -4.16 13.49 -37.31
CA VAL A 362 -5.39 12.70 -37.49
C VAL A 362 -5.54 12.37 -38.98
N PRO A 363 -5.29 11.11 -39.39
CA PRO A 363 -5.53 10.69 -40.77
C PRO A 363 -7.00 10.83 -41.15
N ASP A 364 -7.28 11.19 -42.42
CA ASP A 364 -8.65 11.40 -42.90
C ASP A 364 -9.54 10.15 -42.76
N ASN A 365 -8.95 8.96 -42.86
CA ASN A 365 -9.65 7.68 -42.67
C ASN A 365 -10.01 7.38 -41.20
N GLU A 366 -9.32 7.98 -40.23
CA GLU A 366 -9.56 7.78 -38.80
C GLU A 366 -10.42 8.88 -38.17
N ARG A 367 -10.49 10.06 -38.81
CA ARG A 367 -11.26 11.23 -38.35
C ARG A 367 -12.70 10.88 -37.93
N PRO A 368 -13.51 10.12 -38.70
CA PRO A 368 -14.89 9.82 -38.31
C PRO A 368 -15.01 9.01 -37.01
N ILE A 369 -14.08 8.08 -36.77
CA ILE A 369 -14.05 7.25 -35.57
C ILE A 369 -13.70 8.12 -34.35
N LEU A 370 -12.71 9.00 -34.49
CA LEU A 370 -12.28 9.91 -33.43
C LEU A 370 -13.37 10.93 -33.08
N GLU A 371 -14.08 11.47 -34.08
CA GLU A 371 -15.23 12.37 -33.85
C GLU A 371 -16.36 11.67 -33.11
N SER A 372 -16.70 10.42 -33.48
CA SER A 372 -17.69 9.61 -32.77
C SER A 372 -17.27 9.35 -31.31
N THR A 373 -15.99 9.05 -31.11
CA THR A 373 -15.40 8.78 -29.80
C THR A 373 -15.46 10.02 -28.90
N LEU A 374 -15.14 11.19 -29.46
CA LEU A 374 -15.19 12.46 -28.74
C LEU A 374 -16.63 12.79 -28.30
N LYS A 375 -17.62 12.61 -29.18
CA LYS A 375 -19.04 12.78 -28.84
C LYS A 375 -19.49 11.83 -27.72
N GLN A 376 -18.99 10.60 -27.72
CA GLN A 376 -19.29 9.64 -26.65
C GLN A 376 -18.68 10.11 -25.32
N ALA A 377 -17.45 10.62 -25.32
CA ALA A 377 -16.81 11.18 -24.14
C ALA A 377 -17.56 12.41 -23.59
N GLU A 378 -18.03 13.30 -24.47
CA GLU A 378 -18.87 14.45 -24.10
C GLU A 378 -20.16 14.02 -23.42
N LYS A 379 -20.87 13.05 -24.02
CA LYS A 379 -22.09 12.50 -23.44
C LYS A 379 -21.85 11.87 -22.06
N LEU A 380 -20.74 11.16 -21.88
CA LEU A 380 -20.35 10.62 -20.57
C LEU A 380 -20.07 11.74 -19.55
N ALA A 381 -19.39 12.81 -19.96
CA ALA A 381 -19.13 13.96 -19.10
C ALA A 381 -20.41 14.72 -18.70
N GLU A 382 -21.36 14.87 -19.63
CA GLU A 382 -22.68 15.43 -19.34
C GLU A 382 -23.45 14.56 -18.35
N GLN A 383 -23.46 13.23 -18.57
CA GLN A 383 -24.10 12.30 -17.65
C GLN A 383 -23.45 12.32 -16.26
N ALA A 384 -22.13 12.43 -16.18
CA ALA A 384 -21.41 12.57 -14.91
C ALA A 384 -21.79 13.88 -14.20
N THR A 385 -21.94 14.98 -14.95
CA THR A 385 -22.35 16.29 -14.42
C THR A 385 -23.79 16.28 -13.92
N GLN A 386 -24.71 15.67 -14.67
CA GLN A 386 -26.11 15.52 -14.28
C GLN A 386 -26.29 14.63 -13.04
N LYS A 387 -25.40 13.65 -12.87
CA LYS A 387 -25.39 12.74 -11.71
C LYS A 387 -24.50 13.22 -10.56
N ALA A 388 -23.83 14.36 -10.70
CA ALA A 388 -23.07 14.94 -9.61
C ALA A 388 -24.03 15.36 -8.49
N GLY A 389 -23.81 14.84 -7.28
CA GLY A 389 -24.63 15.19 -6.12
C GLY A 389 -24.50 16.66 -5.74
N THR A 390 -25.51 17.23 -5.09
CA THR A 390 -25.47 18.59 -4.52
C THR A 390 -24.73 18.63 -3.17
N GLU A 391 -23.90 17.63 -2.91
CA GLU A 391 -23.27 17.40 -1.61
C GLU A 391 -22.09 18.36 -1.44
N ASN A 392 -22.00 19.01 -0.28
CA ASN A 392 -20.81 19.76 0.09
C ASN A 392 -19.61 18.81 0.23
N PRO A 393 -18.36 19.29 -0.02
CA PRO A 393 -17.17 18.50 0.26
C PRO A 393 -17.23 17.92 1.68
N MET A 394 -17.02 16.61 1.82
CA MET A 394 -16.95 16.01 3.14
C MET A 394 -15.71 16.53 3.85
N TYR A 395 -15.91 17.20 4.98
CA TYR A 395 -14.85 17.58 5.88
C TYR A 395 -15.18 17.07 7.28
N SER A 396 -14.16 16.53 7.95
CA SER A 396 -14.20 16.24 9.37
C SER A 396 -13.16 17.13 10.03
N VAL A 397 -13.60 18.08 10.86
CA VAL A 397 -12.68 18.92 11.64
C VAL A 397 -12.22 18.10 12.83
N ALA A 398 -10.96 17.64 12.79
CA ALA A 398 -10.34 17.12 13.99
C ALA A 398 -10.14 18.29 14.98
N PRO A 399 -10.45 18.12 16.29
CA PRO A 399 -10.18 19.16 17.27
C PRO A 399 -8.68 19.50 17.24
N THR A 400 -8.36 20.75 16.93
CA THR A 400 -6.98 21.23 16.81
C THR A 400 -6.32 21.28 18.18
N ALA A 401 -5.15 20.66 18.32
CA ALA A 401 -4.22 20.95 19.41
C ALA A 401 -3.28 22.09 18.97
N ASN A 402 -2.97 23.02 19.88
CA ASN A 402 -1.95 24.03 19.59
C ASN A 402 -0.57 23.35 19.57
N HIS A 403 0.16 23.50 18.45
CA HIS A 403 1.48 22.88 18.26
C HIS A 403 2.65 23.80 18.61
N THR A 404 2.40 25.11 18.74
CA THR A 404 3.43 26.09 19.08
C THR A 404 3.49 26.37 20.58
N ARG A 405 2.43 26.04 21.33
CA ARG A 405 2.42 26.07 22.79
C ARG A 405 1.52 25.00 23.41
N PRO A 406 1.78 24.58 24.67
CA PRO A 406 0.84 23.77 25.43
C PRO A 406 -0.51 24.50 25.63
N GLY A 407 -1.61 23.75 25.53
CA GLY A 407 -2.96 24.24 25.84
C GLY A 407 -3.73 24.86 24.67
N LEU A 408 -5.06 24.93 24.83
CA LEU A 408 -6.01 25.43 23.80
C LEU A 408 -6.46 26.87 24.05
N LYS A 409 -6.19 27.41 25.24
CA LYS A 409 -6.65 28.75 25.62
C LYS A 409 -5.76 29.82 24.99
N ALA A 410 -6.38 30.92 24.57
CA ALA A 410 -5.68 32.11 24.10
C ALA A 410 -4.97 32.79 25.28
N GLU A 411 -3.64 32.66 25.37
CA GLU A 411 -2.81 33.41 26.32
C GLU A 411 -2.03 34.51 25.59
N ARG A 412 -1.92 35.68 26.20
CA ARG A 412 -1.10 36.79 25.71
C ARG A 412 0.36 36.47 26.04
N SER A 413 1.28 36.70 25.11
CA SER A 413 2.71 36.46 25.38
C SER A 413 3.18 37.36 26.53
N PRO A 414 3.93 36.85 27.53
CA PRO A 414 4.54 37.68 28.56
C PRO A 414 5.40 38.80 27.98
N LEU A 415 6.02 38.56 26.81
CA LEU A 415 6.80 39.56 26.07
C LEU A 415 5.92 40.67 25.47
N ALA A 416 4.67 40.38 25.15
CA ALA A 416 3.70 41.37 24.69
C ALA A 416 3.08 42.13 25.87
N GLU A 417 2.91 41.47 27.03
CA GLU A 417 2.42 42.10 28.26
C GLU A 417 3.43 43.07 28.86
N ASN A 418 4.72 42.69 28.89
CA ASN A 418 5.79 43.53 29.40
C ASN A 418 6.35 44.50 28.34
N GLY A 419 5.73 44.57 27.15
CA GLY A 419 6.10 45.46 26.05
C GLY A 419 7.42 45.14 25.34
N GLN A 420 8.12 44.06 25.72
CA GLN A 420 9.42 43.70 25.14
C GLN A 420 9.34 43.33 23.65
N VAL A 421 8.23 42.78 23.17
CA VAL A 421 8.01 42.51 21.73
C VAL A 421 8.16 43.79 20.90
N PHE A 422 7.85 44.95 21.48
CA PHE A 422 7.83 46.24 20.80
C PHE A 422 9.06 47.10 21.11
N LYS A 423 10.05 46.57 21.84
CA LYS A 423 11.25 47.34 22.24
C LYS A 423 12.00 47.95 21.05
N SER A 424 11.93 47.30 19.90
CA SER A 424 12.58 47.73 18.65
C SER A 424 11.64 48.44 17.67
N ALA A 425 10.37 48.67 18.04
CA ALA A 425 9.42 49.34 17.16
C ALA A 425 9.73 50.86 17.12
N PRO A 426 9.89 51.48 15.92
CA PRO A 426 10.21 52.91 15.81
C PRO A 426 9.16 53.85 16.41
N ALA A 427 7.91 53.42 16.49
CA ALA A 427 6.83 54.17 17.13
C ALA A 427 5.70 53.23 17.54
N VAL A 428 4.99 53.57 18.61
CA VAL A 428 3.79 52.87 19.07
C VAL A 428 2.67 53.90 19.26
N LYS A 429 1.47 53.63 18.73
CA LYS A 429 0.28 54.48 18.89
C LYS A 429 -0.92 53.60 19.26
N GLY A 430 -1.32 53.62 20.52
CA GLY A 430 -2.36 52.74 21.04
C GLY A 430 -1.98 51.27 20.86
N ASN A 431 -2.83 50.47 20.22
CA ASN A 431 -2.60 49.05 19.93
C ASN A 431 -1.82 48.80 18.62
N TYR A 432 -1.32 49.86 17.97
CA TYR A 432 -0.59 49.76 16.70
C TYR A 432 0.88 50.11 16.91
N PHE A 433 1.77 49.39 16.24
CA PHE A 433 3.21 49.66 16.23
C PHE A 433 3.70 49.82 14.79
N LYS A 434 4.63 50.74 14.60
CA LYS A 434 5.30 50.94 13.32
C LYS A 434 6.33 49.83 13.15
N VAL A 435 6.32 49.17 12.00
CA VAL A 435 7.40 48.23 11.61
C VAL A 435 8.47 49.06 10.92
N SER A 436 9.74 48.88 11.28
CA SER A 436 10.85 49.52 10.57
C SER A 436 10.78 49.15 9.08
N GLY A 437 11.00 50.12 8.20
CA GLY A 437 11.13 49.83 6.77
C GLY A 437 12.24 48.81 6.57
N ILE A 438 11.99 47.80 5.72
CA ILE A 438 13.03 46.86 5.30
C ILE A 438 14.06 47.70 4.55
N LEU A 439 15.31 47.72 5.03
CA LEU A 439 16.43 48.22 4.24
C LEU A 439 16.55 47.26 3.05
N GLU A 440 16.28 47.76 1.84
CA GLU A 440 16.46 47.01 0.58
C GLU A 440 17.91 46.56 0.39
#